data_AF-A0A1A6BIW7-F1
#
_entry.id   AF-A0A1A6BIW7-F1
#
_cell.length_a   1.000
_cell.length_b   1.000
_cell.length_c   1.000
_cell.angle_alpha   90.00
_cell.angle_beta   90.00
_cell.angle_gamma   90.00
#
_symmetry.space_group_name_H-M   'P 1'
#
loop_
_entity.id
_entity.type
_entity.pdbx_description
1 polymer ?
#
loop_
_entity_poly.entity_id
_entity_poly.type
_entity_poly.pdbx_seq_one_letter_code
_entity_poly.pdbx_strand_id
1 'polypeptide(L)'
;MEGFLNRLGHLEFTGQIGRYRRNMICRDMRQVLAGIRSLGLTRTGRPAAGLPGDCAIERADIPADPERGEPGRCLPPEIMAVLCANLDSLEPVEVRVATQIGIDTGRRPEDILNLPLDCLARDKDGGDVLVYDNIKANRLGRRLPISTATAAVITGQQQRIRQRFPHTLAAKLKLLPTPYRNPDGHKAISRTTLQARHRDWVADLPTLRTRDGVEFDMTKIVPYAYRHIVPA
;
A
#
# COMPACT_ATOMS: atom_id res chain seq x y z
N MET A 1 -12.48 26.31 17.79
CA MET A 1 -11.77 25.57 16.73
C MET A 1 -10.25 25.68 16.88
N GLU A 2 -9.73 26.88 17.07
CA GLU A 2 -8.29 27.17 17.17
C GLU A 2 -7.52 26.26 18.15
N GLY A 3 -8.05 26.01 19.36
CA GLY A 3 -7.42 25.11 20.33
C GLY A 3 -7.25 23.66 19.83
N PHE A 4 -8.17 23.16 19.02
CA PHE A 4 -8.05 21.84 18.39
C PHE A 4 -6.94 21.82 17.33
N LEU A 5 -6.87 22.84 16.48
CA LEU A 5 -5.83 22.97 15.44
C LEU A 5 -4.44 23.14 16.06
N ASN A 6 -4.33 23.94 17.14
CA ASN A 6 -3.09 24.10 17.91
C ASN A 6 -2.65 22.79 18.56
N ARG A 7 -3.58 22.00 19.10
CA ARG A 7 -3.28 20.66 19.63
C ARG A 7 -2.75 19.74 18.54
N LEU A 8 -3.36 19.73 17.35
CA LEU A 8 -2.86 18.94 16.22
C LEU A 8 -1.48 19.40 15.76
N GLY A 9 -1.22 20.70 15.73
CA GLY A 9 0.11 21.25 15.44
C GLY A 9 1.15 20.82 16.47
N HIS A 10 0.80 20.83 17.76
CA HIS A 10 1.68 20.34 18.82
C HIS A 10 1.96 18.83 18.71
N LEU A 11 0.95 18.02 18.37
CA LEU A 11 1.12 16.59 18.16
C LEU A 11 2.01 16.29 16.93
N GLU A 12 1.93 17.11 15.88
CA GLU A 12 2.85 17.02 14.74
C GLU A 12 4.27 17.41 15.14
N PHE A 13 4.43 18.55 15.82
CA PHE A 13 5.72 19.05 16.25
C PHE A 13 6.45 18.09 17.20
N THR A 14 5.71 17.43 18.09
CA THR A 14 6.25 16.42 19.02
C THR A 14 6.42 15.04 18.38
N GLY A 15 6.11 14.87 17.09
CA GLY A 15 6.26 13.62 16.36
C GLY A 15 5.25 12.53 16.70
N GLN A 16 4.24 12.81 17.53
CA GLN A 16 3.19 11.84 17.88
C GLN A 16 2.26 11.54 16.70
N ILE A 17 2.09 12.49 15.78
CA ILE A 17 1.41 12.28 14.49
C ILE A 17 2.25 12.85 13.35
N GLY A 18 2.22 12.22 12.18
CA GLY A 18 2.84 12.80 10.98
C GLY A 18 1.96 13.89 10.34
N ARG A 19 2.57 14.78 9.54
CA ARG A 19 1.85 15.83 8.79
C ARG A 19 0.71 15.29 7.92
N TYR A 20 0.91 14.11 7.29
CA TYR A 20 -0.17 13.42 6.56
C TYR A 20 -1.37 13.11 7.47
N ARG A 21 -1.12 12.61 8.69
CA ARG A 21 -2.17 12.27 9.66
C ARG A 21 -2.89 13.53 10.15
N ARG A 22 -2.17 14.63 10.39
CA ARG A 22 -2.77 15.94 10.69
C ARG A 22 -3.70 16.40 9.56
N ASN A 23 -3.25 16.33 8.31
CA ASN A 23 -4.05 16.73 7.15
C ASN A 23 -5.32 15.89 7.00
N MET A 24 -5.23 14.57 7.21
CA MET A 24 -6.40 13.70 7.21
C MET A 24 -7.40 14.09 8.30
N ILE A 25 -6.95 14.30 9.54
CA ILE A 25 -7.83 14.71 10.64
C ILE A 25 -8.55 16.03 10.31
N CYS A 26 -7.83 17.03 9.78
CA CYS A 26 -8.45 18.29 9.38
C CYS A 26 -9.47 18.12 8.25
N ARG A 27 -9.17 17.30 7.23
CA ARG A 27 -10.06 17.03 6.09
C ARG A 27 -11.33 16.30 6.52
N ASP A 28 -11.19 15.25 7.33
CA ASP A 28 -12.30 14.44 7.84
C ASP A 28 -13.21 15.29 8.74
N MET A 29 -12.62 16.05 9.67
CA MET A 29 -13.38 16.92 10.56
C MET A 29 -14.10 18.04 9.80
N ARG A 30 -13.47 18.62 8.77
CA ARG A 30 -14.12 19.58 7.86
C ARG A 30 -15.35 18.95 7.18
N GLN A 31 -15.23 17.72 6.68
CA GLN A 31 -16.35 17.01 6.06
C GLN A 31 -17.48 16.72 7.05
N VAL A 32 -17.15 16.29 8.27
CA VAL A 32 -18.13 16.06 9.34
C VAL A 32 -18.88 17.35 9.69
N LEU A 33 -18.17 18.46 9.94
CA LEU A 33 -18.79 19.75 10.26
C LEU A 33 -19.66 20.29 9.12
N ALA A 34 -19.23 20.10 7.88
CA ALA A 34 -20.04 20.44 6.71
C ALA A 34 -21.32 19.58 6.63
N GLY A 35 -21.21 18.28 6.89
CA GLY A 35 -22.35 17.35 6.93
C GLY A 35 -23.35 17.65 8.04
N ILE A 36 -22.87 17.98 9.25
CA ILE A 36 -23.73 18.39 10.38
C ILE A 36 -24.58 19.60 10.00
N ARG A 37 -23.99 20.58 9.29
CA ARG A 37 -24.70 21.77 8.81
C ARG A 37 -25.68 21.45 7.70
N SER A 38 -25.27 20.70 6.68
CA SER A 38 -26.13 20.38 5.53
C SER A 38 -27.37 19.58 5.95
N LEU A 39 -27.24 18.73 6.97
CA LEU A 39 -28.33 17.96 7.56
C LEU A 39 -29.18 18.77 8.57
N GLY A 40 -28.81 20.02 8.86
CA GLY A 40 -29.53 20.88 9.81
C GLY A 40 -29.48 20.39 11.25
N LEU A 41 -28.43 19.67 11.63
CA LEU A 41 -28.27 19.09 12.97
C LEU A 41 -27.88 20.13 14.02
N THR A 42 -27.58 21.37 13.63
CA THR A 42 -27.33 22.51 14.52
C THR A 42 -28.59 23.25 14.96
N ARG A 43 -29.77 22.85 14.47
CA ARG A 43 -31.05 23.45 14.90
C ARG A 43 -31.37 23.07 16.35
N THR A 44 -32.08 23.93 17.06
CA THR A 44 -32.55 23.66 18.43
C THR A 44 -33.23 22.30 18.53
N GLY A 45 -32.87 21.51 19.56
CA GLY A 45 -33.40 20.16 19.76
C GLY A 45 -32.77 19.07 18.90
N ARG A 46 -31.75 19.37 18.09
CA ARG A 46 -30.96 18.38 17.34
C ARG A 46 -29.63 18.06 18.03
N PRO A 47 -28.94 16.95 17.66
CA PRO A 47 -27.74 16.49 18.35
C PRO A 47 -26.57 17.49 18.39
N ALA A 48 -26.51 18.45 17.46
CA ALA A 48 -25.46 19.47 17.41
C ALA A 48 -25.99 20.88 17.67
N ALA A 49 -27.14 21.04 18.36
CA ALA A 49 -27.76 22.34 18.63
C ALA A 49 -26.84 23.35 19.33
N GLY A 50 -25.86 22.86 20.11
CA GLY A 50 -24.86 23.70 20.78
C GLY A 50 -23.63 24.05 19.94
N LEU A 51 -23.56 23.63 18.68
CA LEU A 51 -22.42 23.89 17.80
C LEU A 51 -22.61 25.24 17.06
N PRO A 52 -21.73 26.23 17.31
CA PRO A 52 -21.81 27.52 16.63
C PRO A 52 -21.68 27.40 15.10
N GLY A 53 -22.39 28.27 14.36
CA GLY A 53 -22.43 28.22 12.90
C GLY A 53 -21.08 28.51 12.24
N ASP A 54 -20.26 29.33 12.88
CA ASP A 54 -18.90 29.73 12.53
C ASP A 54 -17.82 28.70 12.94
N CYS A 55 -18.19 27.64 13.66
CA CYS A 55 -17.28 26.58 14.06
C CYS A 55 -16.88 25.70 12.85
N ALA A 56 -15.98 26.18 12.00
CA ALA A 56 -15.55 25.53 10.77
C ALA A 56 -14.05 25.28 10.76
N ILE A 57 -13.62 24.30 9.95
CA ILE A 57 -12.23 24.18 9.50
C ILE A 57 -12.22 24.64 8.05
N GLU A 58 -11.52 25.74 7.79
CA GLU A 58 -11.35 26.29 6.45
C GLU A 58 -10.27 25.55 5.67
N ARG A 59 -10.18 25.84 4.37
CA ARG A 59 -9.09 25.29 3.55
C ARG A 59 -7.73 25.79 4.02
N ALA A 60 -7.65 27.04 4.49
CA ALA A 60 -6.43 27.64 5.00
C ALA A 60 -5.93 26.98 6.31
N ASP A 61 -6.85 26.38 7.09
CA ASP A 61 -6.51 25.66 8.33
C ASP A 61 -5.88 24.28 8.08
N ILE A 62 -5.96 23.78 6.84
CA ILE A 62 -5.34 22.52 6.44
C ILE A 62 -3.90 22.84 6.03
N PRO A 63 -2.88 22.32 6.75
CA PRO A 63 -1.50 22.53 6.39
C PRO A 63 -1.24 22.09 4.94
N ALA A 64 -0.25 22.70 4.30
CA ALA A 64 0.28 22.19 3.04
C ALA A 64 0.52 20.69 3.17
N ASP A 65 0.20 19.94 2.12
CA ASP A 65 0.52 18.53 2.12
C ASP A 65 1.99 18.35 2.48
N PRO A 66 2.34 17.32 3.27
CA PRO A 66 3.75 17.04 3.47
C PRO A 66 4.39 16.99 2.09
N GLU A 67 5.61 17.51 1.98
CA GLU A 67 6.50 17.04 0.93
C GLU A 67 6.55 15.53 1.13
N ARG A 68 5.68 14.82 0.42
CA ARG A 68 5.88 13.42 0.17
C ARG A 68 7.23 13.45 -0.53
N GLY A 69 8.25 12.78 0.03
CA GLY A 69 9.42 12.44 -0.76
C GLY A 69 8.87 11.92 -2.09
N GLU A 70 9.12 12.68 -3.17
CA GLU A 70 8.24 12.67 -4.34
C GLU A 70 7.85 11.24 -4.70
N PRO A 71 6.57 10.83 -4.52
CA PRO A 71 6.12 9.54 -5.00
C PRO A 71 5.98 9.71 -6.50
N GLY A 72 7.06 9.42 -7.23
CA GLY A 72 7.05 9.68 -8.66
C GLY A 72 8.36 9.53 -9.40
N ARG A 73 9.53 9.48 -8.74
CA ARG A 73 10.74 9.06 -9.46
C ARG A 73 10.83 7.55 -9.48
N CYS A 74 10.87 7.01 -10.70
CA CYS A 74 11.32 5.65 -10.95
C CYS A 74 12.65 5.45 -10.20
N LEU A 75 12.77 4.35 -9.46
CA LEU A 75 14.01 4.00 -8.79
C LEU A 75 15.10 3.85 -9.87
N PRO A 76 16.30 4.41 -9.69
CA PRO A 76 17.35 4.29 -10.70
C PRO A 76 17.67 2.82 -11.01
N PRO A 77 18.02 2.46 -12.25
CA PRO A 77 18.28 1.08 -12.65
C PRO A 77 19.34 0.37 -11.77
N GLU A 78 20.38 1.09 -11.35
CA GLU A 78 21.42 0.56 -10.45
C GLU A 78 20.89 0.19 -9.07
N ILE A 79 19.94 0.97 -8.54
CA ILE A 79 19.27 0.69 -7.27
C ILE A 79 18.39 -0.54 -7.44
N MET A 80 17.64 -0.61 -8.54
CA MET A 80 16.81 -1.77 -8.87
C MET A 80 17.61 -3.06 -9.03
N ALA A 81 18.80 -3.00 -9.63
CA ALA A 81 19.68 -4.15 -9.77
C ALA A 81 20.09 -4.72 -8.40
N VAL A 82 20.45 -3.85 -7.44
CA VAL A 82 20.77 -4.29 -6.07
C VAL A 82 19.55 -4.88 -5.38
N LEU A 83 18.38 -4.24 -5.50
CA LEU A 83 17.14 -4.74 -4.91
C LEU A 83 16.79 -6.13 -5.45
N CYS A 84 16.81 -6.32 -6.77
CA CYS A 84 16.52 -7.61 -7.42
C CYS A 84 17.53 -8.69 -7.01
N ALA A 85 18.83 -8.35 -6.92
CA ALA A 85 19.88 -9.28 -6.52
C ALA A 85 19.77 -9.74 -5.05
N ASN A 86 19.10 -8.95 -4.20
CA ASN A 86 18.94 -9.24 -2.77
C ASN A 86 17.51 -9.66 -2.41
N LEU A 87 16.63 -9.93 -3.38
CA LEU A 87 15.24 -10.32 -3.09
C LEU A 87 15.16 -11.59 -2.24
N ASP A 88 16.10 -12.53 -2.39
CA ASP A 88 16.09 -13.81 -1.66
C ASP A 88 16.29 -13.65 -0.15
N SER A 89 16.88 -12.55 0.33
CA SER A 89 17.02 -12.26 1.76
C SER A 89 15.76 -11.65 2.39
N LEU A 90 14.78 -11.22 1.58
CA LEU A 90 13.55 -10.62 2.07
C LEU A 90 12.65 -11.68 2.69
N GLU A 91 12.36 -11.55 3.99
CA GLU A 91 11.41 -12.39 4.72
C GLU A 91 10.27 -11.56 5.32
N PRO A 92 9.08 -12.14 5.53
CA PRO A 92 8.68 -13.51 5.18
C PRO A 92 8.49 -13.70 3.66
N VAL A 93 8.46 -14.95 3.20
CA VAL A 93 8.22 -15.32 1.79
C VAL A 93 7.02 -14.60 1.15
N GLU A 94 5.93 -14.36 1.87
CA GLU A 94 4.78 -13.63 1.33
C GLU A 94 5.13 -12.16 0.99
N VAL A 95 5.99 -11.52 1.79
CA VAL A 95 6.48 -10.15 1.53
C VAL A 95 7.45 -10.14 0.35
N ARG A 96 8.31 -11.16 0.23
CA ARG A 96 9.19 -11.34 -0.93
C ARG A 96 8.42 -11.50 -2.22
N VAL A 97 7.46 -12.42 -2.26
CA VAL A 97 6.61 -12.67 -3.44
C VAL A 97 5.81 -11.41 -3.79
N ALA A 98 5.22 -10.71 -2.81
CA ALA A 98 4.52 -9.46 -3.06
C ALA A 98 5.42 -8.38 -3.68
N THR A 99 6.66 -8.28 -3.19
CA THR A 99 7.64 -7.31 -3.65
C THR A 99 8.11 -7.62 -5.07
N GLN A 100 8.42 -8.88 -5.36
CA GLN A 100 8.82 -9.33 -6.70
C GLN A 100 7.70 -9.13 -7.73
N ILE A 101 6.45 -9.51 -7.42
CA ILE A 101 5.30 -9.22 -8.29
C ILE A 101 5.17 -7.71 -8.51
N GLY A 102 5.37 -6.90 -7.47
CA GLY A 102 5.33 -5.44 -7.56
C GLY A 102 6.37 -4.87 -8.53
N ILE A 103 7.60 -5.36 -8.45
CA ILE A 103 8.70 -5.01 -9.35
C ILE A 103 8.37 -5.40 -10.80
N ASP A 104 7.95 -6.64 -11.02
CA ASP A 104 7.73 -7.19 -12.35
C ASP A 104 6.51 -6.59 -13.07
N THR A 105 5.50 -6.15 -12.33
CA THR A 105 4.18 -5.78 -12.90
C THR A 105 3.78 -4.32 -12.71
N GLY A 106 4.49 -3.58 -11.84
CA GLY A 106 4.10 -2.23 -11.42
C GLY A 106 2.69 -2.14 -10.82
N ARG A 107 2.10 -3.27 -10.39
CA ARG A 107 0.76 -3.26 -9.77
C ARG A 107 0.82 -2.62 -8.40
N ARG A 108 -0.34 -2.13 -7.94
CA ARG A 108 -0.39 -1.51 -6.62
C ARG A 108 -0.20 -2.57 -5.55
N PRO A 109 0.43 -2.22 -4.43
CA PRO A 109 0.50 -3.12 -3.29
C PRO A 109 -0.87 -3.68 -2.91
N GLU A 110 -1.93 -2.88 -2.95
CA GLU A 110 -3.28 -3.35 -2.62
C GLU A 110 -3.83 -4.37 -3.62
N ASP A 111 -3.57 -4.19 -4.91
CA ASP A 111 -4.02 -5.13 -5.95
C ASP A 111 -3.27 -6.48 -5.80
N ILE A 112 -1.97 -6.43 -5.47
CA ILE A 112 -1.11 -7.61 -5.26
C ILE A 112 -1.49 -8.36 -3.99
N LEU A 113 -1.66 -7.65 -2.88
CA LEU A 113 -2.00 -8.26 -1.58
C LEU A 113 -3.36 -8.97 -1.61
N ASN A 114 -4.28 -8.54 -2.48
CA ASN A 114 -5.61 -9.13 -2.58
C ASN A 114 -5.71 -10.30 -3.56
N LEU A 115 -4.62 -10.67 -4.25
CA LEU A 115 -4.62 -11.76 -5.22
C LEU A 115 -5.17 -13.06 -4.61
N PRO A 116 -6.19 -13.67 -5.24
CA PRO A 116 -6.63 -15.00 -4.86
C PRO A 116 -5.54 -16.02 -5.25
N LEU A 117 -5.61 -17.22 -4.68
CA LEU A 117 -4.64 -18.27 -4.98
C LEU A 117 -4.63 -18.63 -6.47
N ASP A 118 -5.78 -18.63 -7.14
CA ASP A 118 -5.99 -18.97 -8.55
C ASP A 118 -5.80 -17.77 -9.50
N CYS A 119 -4.91 -16.83 -9.17
CA CYS A 119 -4.68 -15.62 -9.97
C CYS A 119 -3.89 -15.82 -11.27
N LEU A 120 -3.53 -17.05 -11.65
CA LEU A 120 -2.83 -17.34 -12.91
C LEU A 120 -3.79 -17.94 -13.94
N ALA A 121 -3.71 -17.42 -15.15
CA ALA A 121 -4.40 -17.94 -16.32
C ALA A 121 -3.42 -18.06 -17.51
N ARG A 122 -3.87 -18.71 -18.57
CA ARG A 122 -3.23 -18.68 -19.88
C ARG A 122 -4.03 -17.80 -20.84
N ASP A 123 -3.35 -17.12 -21.77
CA ASP A 123 -4.00 -16.50 -22.92
C ASP A 123 -4.23 -17.52 -24.06
N LYS A 124 -4.68 -17.03 -25.22
CA LYS A 124 -4.97 -17.86 -26.39
C LYS A 124 -3.72 -18.45 -27.02
N ASP A 125 -2.57 -17.80 -26.82
CA ASP A 125 -1.28 -18.17 -27.39
C ASP A 125 -0.44 -18.99 -26.39
N GLY A 126 -0.99 -19.31 -25.22
CA GLY A 126 -0.34 -20.07 -24.16
C GLY A 126 0.55 -19.23 -23.23
N GLY A 127 0.56 -17.90 -23.38
CA GLY A 127 1.26 -16.96 -22.52
C GLY A 127 0.69 -16.93 -21.11
N ASP A 128 1.56 -16.67 -20.13
CA ASP A 128 1.16 -16.52 -18.72
C ASP A 128 0.47 -15.18 -18.48
N VAL A 129 -0.67 -15.23 -17.78
CA VAL A 129 -1.50 -14.06 -17.49
C VAL A 129 -1.83 -13.98 -16.01
N LEU A 130 -1.49 -12.86 -15.38
CA LEU A 130 -1.96 -12.50 -14.06
C LEU A 130 -3.39 -11.95 -14.15
N VAL A 131 -4.31 -12.56 -13.40
CA VAL A 131 -5.68 -12.09 -13.20
C VAL A 131 -5.77 -11.40 -11.85
N TYR A 132 -6.16 -10.12 -11.85
CA TYR A 132 -6.21 -9.30 -10.64
C TYR A 132 -7.39 -8.32 -10.68
N ASP A 133 -7.79 -7.86 -9.50
CA ASP A 133 -8.78 -6.80 -9.36
C ASP A 133 -8.07 -5.46 -9.21
N ASN A 134 -8.41 -4.50 -10.07
CA ASN A 134 -8.00 -3.10 -9.90
C ASN A 134 -8.98 -2.43 -8.95
N ILE A 135 -8.62 -2.46 -7.66
CA ILE A 135 -9.50 -2.02 -6.57
C ILE A 135 -9.79 -0.52 -6.69
N LYS A 136 -8.78 0.29 -7.02
CA LYS A 136 -8.93 1.75 -7.09
C LYS A 136 -9.87 2.20 -8.21
N ALA A 137 -9.91 1.47 -9.32
CA ALA A 137 -10.79 1.78 -10.44
C ALA A 137 -12.09 0.96 -10.41
N ASN A 138 -12.29 0.12 -9.40
CA ASN A 138 -13.38 -0.84 -9.31
C ASN A 138 -13.54 -1.69 -10.58
N ARG A 139 -12.43 -2.21 -11.11
CA ARG A 139 -12.44 -3.08 -12.31
C ARG A 139 -11.91 -4.45 -11.92
N LEU A 140 -12.82 -5.43 -11.89
CA LEU A 140 -12.51 -6.80 -11.50
C LEU A 140 -11.97 -7.63 -12.67
N GLY A 141 -11.24 -8.70 -12.38
CA GLY A 141 -10.82 -9.70 -13.37
C GLY A 141 -9.94 -9.16 -14.49
N ARG A 142 -9.12 -8.14 -14.21
CA ARG A 142 -8.17 -7.60 -15.19
C ARG A 142 -7.11 -8.63 -15.50
N ARG A 143 -6.81 -8.76 -16.79
CA ARG A 143 -5.80 -9.67 -17.32
C ARG A 143 -4.56 -8.86 -17.67
N LEU A 144 -3.41 -9.32 -17.20
CA LEU A 144 -2.09 -8.73 -17.49
C LEU A 144 -1.15 -9.86 -17.93
N PRO A 145 -0.66 -9.85 -19.18
CA PRO A 145 0.43 -10.74 -19.58
C PRO A 145 1.64 -10.53 -18.68
N ILE A 146 2.26 -11.62 -18.24
CA ILE A 146 3.44 -11.62 -17.38
C ILE A 146 4.53 -12.52 -17.96
N SER A 147 5.76 -12.32 -17.51
CA SER A 147 6.87 -13.20 -17.90
C SER A 147 6.70 -14.60 -17.28
N THR A 148 7.28 -15.60 -17.94
CA THR A 148 7.38 -16.98 -17.40
C THR A 148 8.07 -17.00 -16.03
N ALA A 149 9.06 -16.12 -15.81
CA ALA A 149 9.75 -16.01 -14.54
C ALA A 149 8.81 -15.54 -13.41
N THR A 150 8.01 -14.49 -13.65
CA THR A 150 7.01 -14.00 -12.71
C THR A 150 5.93 -15.06 -12.44
N ALA A 151 5.51 -15.80 -13.47
CA ALA A 151 4.56 -16.90 -13.33
C ALA A 151 5.12 -18.05 -12.48
N ALA A 152 6.41 -18.35 -12.60
CA ALA A 152 7.09 -19.36 -11.78
C ALA A 152 7.13 -18.96 -10.29
N VAL A 153 7.38 -17.68 -10.00
CA VAL A 153 7.32 -17.14 -8.62
C VAL A 153 5.93 -17.35 -8.01
N ILE A 154 4.88 -16.99 -8.77
CA ILE A 154 3.49 -17.17 -8.32
C ILE A 154 3.15 -18.66 -8.16
N THR A 155 3.58 -19.51 -9.09
CA THR A 155 3.35 -20.96 -9.03
C THR A 155 4.02 -21.61 -7.82
N GLY A 156 5.27 -21.24 -7.54
CA GLY A 156 5.98 -21.72 -6.35
C GLY A 156 5.28 -21.29 -5.06
N GLN A 157 4.76 -20.06 -5.01
CA GLN A 157 3.96 -19.61 -3.88
C GLN A 157 2.62 -20.35 -3.77
N GLN A 158 1.92 -20.58 -4.89
CA GLN A 158 0.69 -21.38 -4.89
C GLN A 158 0.91 -22.76 -4.29
N GLN A 159 2.01 -23.44 -4.65
CA GLN A 159 2.37 -24.75 -4.11
C GLN A 159 2.59 -24.71 -2.60
N ARG A 160 3.35 -23.72 -2.09
CA ARG A 160 3.57 -23.53 -0.64
C ARG A 160 2.25 -23.34 0.12
N ILE A 161 1.34 -22.52 -0.42
CA ILE A 161 0.05 -22.26 0.23
C ILE A 161 -0.85 -23.49 0.20
N ARG A 162 -0.82 -24.29 -0.89
CA ARG A 162 -1.54 -25.57 -0.93
C ARG A 162 -1.02 -26.59 0.08
N GLN A 163 0.29 -26.65 0.26
CA GLN A 163 0.89 -27.52 1.29
C GLN A 163 0.53 -27.05 2.69
N ARG A 164 0.48 -25.73 2.92
CA ARG A 164 0.16 -25.14 4.22
C ARG A 164 -1.32 -25.27 4.59
N PHE A 165 -2.22 -25.21 3.62
CA PHE A 165 -3.68 -25.27 3.82
C PHE A 165 -4.30 -26.37 2.95
N PRO A 166 -4.00 -27.66 3.20
CA PRO A 166 -4.41 -28.76 2.34
C PRO A 166 -5.92 -28.98 2.30
N HIS A 167 -6.64 -28.55 3.34
CA HIS A 167 -8.09 -28.73 3.48
C HIS A 167 -8.91 -27.51 3.07
N THR A 168 -8.27 -26.36 2.80
CA THR A 168 -8.99 -25.18 2.34
C THR A 168 -9.23 -25.23 0.83
N LEU A 169 -10.44 -24.89 0.41
CA LEU A 169 -10.78 -24.72 -1.00
C LEU A 169 -9.92 -23.64 -1.66
N ALA A 170 -9.37 -23.96 -2.83
CA ALA A 170 -8.51 -23.09 -3.64
C ALA A 170 -9.05 -21.65 -3.78
N ALA A 171 -10.33 -21.56 -4.16
CA ALA A 171 -11.01 -20.31 -4.46
C ALA A 171 -11.18 -19.40 -3.23
N LYS A 172 -10.99 -19.93 -2.02
CA LYS A 172 -11.03 -19.16 -0.77
C LYS A 172 -9.65 -18.75 -0.27
N LEU A 173 -8.59 -19.35 -0.80
CA LEU A 173 -7.22 -19.06 -0.39
C LEU A 173 -6.73 -17.76 -1.01
N LYS A 174 -5.96 -17.00 -0.23
CA LYS A 174 -5.16 -15.88 -0.75
C LYS A 174 -3.78 -16.38 -1.16
N LEU A 175 -3.20 -15.74 -2.17
CA LEU A 175 -1.82 -16.03 -2.60
C LEU A 175 -0.81 -15.70 -1.49
N LEU A 176 -1.10 -14.66 -0.70
CA LEU A 176 -0.20 -14.08 0.30
C LEU A 176 -0.84 -14.09 1.71
N PRO A 177 -1.18 -15.25 2.28
CA PRO A 177 -1.94 -15.33 3.51
C PRO A 177 -1.12 -14.88 4.73
N THR A 178 -1.76 -14.17 5.65
CA THR A 178 -1.12 -13.81 6.93
C THR A 178 -0.93 -15.05 7.80
N PRO A 179 0.20 -15.18 8.54
CA PRO A 179 0.36 -16.24 9.54
C PRO A 179 -0.48 -15.99 10.80
N TYR A 180 -0.97 -14.76 11.01
CA TYR A 180 -1.64 -14.36 12.25
C TYR A 180 -3.16 -14.55 12.16
N ARG A 181 -3.74 -15.35 13.07
CA ARG A 181 -5.20 -15.57 13.21
C ARG A 181 -5.91 -15.89 11.88
N ASN A 182 -5.31 -16.81 11.14
CA ASN A 182 -5.73 -17.19 9.79
C ASN A 182 -5.62 -18.70 9.58
N PRO A 183 -6.39 -19.50 10.35
CA PRO A 183 -6.31 -20.96 10.31
C PRO A 183 -6.60 -21.54 8.92
N ASP A 184 -7.44 -20.85 8.13
CA ASP A 184 -7.88 -21.34 6.82
C ASP A 184 -7.16 -20.66 5.64
N GLY A 185 -6.24 -19.71 5.87
CA GLY A 185 -5.52 -19.04 4.78
C GLY A 185 -6.34 -18.02 3.97
N HIS A 186 -7.50 -17.60 4.46
CA HIS A 186 -8.42 -16.68 3.77
C HIS A 186 -8.00 -15.20 3.84
N LYS A 187 -7.17 -14.83 4.80
CA LYS A 187 -6.76 -13.43 5.04
C LYS A 187 -5.37 -13.20 4.50
N ALA A 188 -5.17 -12.15 3.69
CA ALA A 188 -3.85 -11.76 3.22
C ALA A 188 -3.02 -11.08 4.33
N ILE A 189 -1.71 -10.99 4.13
CA ILE A 189 -0.86 -10.07 4.91
C ILE A 189 -1.35 -8.62 4.75
N SER A 190 -1.22 -7.83 5.80
CA SER A 190 -1.66 -6.43 5.77
C SER A 190 -0.67 -5.56 4.99
N ARG A 191 -1.15 -4.41 4.48
CA ARG A 191 -0.29 -3.36 3.91
C ARG A 191 0.78 -2.89 4.90
N THR A 192 0.41 -2.80 6.18
CA THR A 192 1.34 -2.42 7.26
C THR A 192 2.44 -3.46 7.43
N THR A 193 2.11 -4.75 7.36
CA THR A 193 3.10 -5.85 7.40
C THR A 193 4.05 -5.79 6.22
N LEU A 194 3.51 -5.62 4.99
CA LEU A 194 4.31 -5.45 3.78
C LEU A 194 5.27 -4.27 3.93
N GLN A 195 4.77 -3.10 4.31
CA GLN A 195 5.59 -1.89 4.47
C GLN A 195 6.66 -2.03 5.56
N ALA A 196 6.32 -2.64 6.70
CA ALA A 196 7.26 -2.81 7.80
C ALA A 196 8.40 -3.75 7.40
N ARG A 197 8.08 -4.96 6.93
CA ARG A 197 9.08 -5.97 6.56
C ARG A 197 9.93 -5.56 5.37
N HIS A 198 9.32 -4.88 4.39
CA HIS A 198 10.04 -4.33 3.27
C HIS A 198 11.03 -3.23 3.70
N ARG A 199 10.63 -2.32 4.59
CA ARG A 199 11.52 -1.30 5.13
C ARG A 199 12.67 -1.89 5.96
N ASP A 200 12.37 -2.88 6.80
CA ASP A 200 13.39 -3.56 7.61
C ASP A 200 14.43 -4.20 6.68
N TRP A 201 13.99 -4.92 5.65
CA TRP A 201 14.89 -5.49 4.62
C TRP A 201 15.71 -4.43 3.88
N VAL A 202 15.09 -3.33 3.45
CA VAL A 202 15.82 -2.23 2.81
C VAL A 202 16.90 -1.70 3.74
N ALA A 203 16.60 -1.51 5.03
CA ALA A 203 17.57 -1.00 6.01
C ALA A 203 18.78 -1.93 6.22
N ASP A 204 18.62 -3.23 5.97
CA ASP A 204 19.69 -4.23 6.07
C ASP A 204 20.57 -4.30 4.80
N LEU A 205 20.19 -3.62 3.72
CA LEU A 205 21.00 -3.57 2.49
C LEU A 205 22.23 -2.68 2.68
N PRO A 206 23.33 -2.96 1.95
CA PRO A 206 24.48 -2.07 1.94
C PRO A 206 24.08 -0.67 1.45
N THR A 207 24.84 0.35 1.86
CA THR A 207 24.65 1.73 1.40
C THR A 207 24.56 1.77 -0.13
N LEU A 208 23.42 2.24 -0.63
CA LEU A 208 23.16 2.30 -2.05
C LEU A 208 23.65 3.63 -2.61
N ARG A 209 24.26 3.60 -3.78
CA ARG A 209 24.76 4.79 -4.47
C ARG A 209 24.22 4.85 -5.88
N THR A 210 23.93 6.04 -6.36
CA THR A 210 23.64 6.28 -7.78
C THR A 210 24.89 6.10 -8.61
N ARG A 211 24.75 6.06 -9.94
CA ARG A 211 25.87 6.01 -10.88
C ARG A 211 26.90 7.11 -10.67
N ASP A 212 26.47 8.30 -10.23
CA ASP A 212 27.33 9.45 -9.96
C ASP A 212 28.05 9.36 -8.59
N GLY A 213 27.90 8.24 -7.88
CA GLY A 213 28.52 7.99 -6.57
C GLY A 213 27.81 8.63 -5.39
N VAL A 214 26.69 9.32 -5.62
CA VAL A 214 25.88 9.96 -4.58
C VAL A 214 25.11 8.90 -3.81
N GLU A 215 25.15 8.99 -2.48
CA GLU A 215 24.37 8.11 -1.62
C GLU A 215 22.87 8.29 -1.87
N PHE A 216 22.19 7.17 -2.10
CA PHE A 216 20.77 7.15 -2.38
C PHE A 216 19.98 7.15 -1.08
N ASP A 217 19.01 8.06 -0.97
CA ASP A 217 18.07 8.08 0.14
C ASP A 217 17.17 6.84 0.13
N MET A 218 17.54 5.85 0.93
CA MET A 218 16.87 4.55 1.02
C MET A 218 15.42 4.66 1.54
N THR A 219 15.02 5.79 2.15
CA THR A 219 13.63 6.03 2.57
C THR A 219 12.67 6.16 1.38
N LYS A 220 13.20 6.39 0.18
CA LYS A 220 12.44 6.43 -1.08
C LYS A 220 12.12 5.04 -1.63
N ILE A 221 12.77 3.99 -1.12
CA ILE A 221 12.52 2.61 -1.53
C ILE A 221 11.33 2.09 -0.72
N VAL A 222 10.14 2.30 -1.28
CA VAL A 222 8.87 1.84 -0.69
C VAL A 222 8.13 0.95 -1.69
N PRO A 223 7.24 0.04 -1.24
CA PRO A 223 6.54 -0.87 -2.16
C PRO A 223 5.76 -0.17 -3.27
N TYR A 224 5.31 1.07 -3.04
CA TYR A 224 4.59 1.85 -4.05
C TYR A 224 5.51 2.40 -5.15
N ALA A 225 6.82 2.55 -4.90
CA ALA A 225 7.78 3.07 -5.88
C ALA A 225 7.89 2.16 -7.11
N TYR A 226 7.71 0.84 -6.94
CA TYR A 226 7.75 -0.14 -8.02
C TYR A 226 6.68 0.08 -9.10
N ARG A 227 5.58 0.75 -8.76
CA ARG A 227 4.52 1.10 -9.71
C ARG A 227 5.01 1.95 -10.89
N HIS A 228 6.06 2.72 -10.68
CA HIS A 228 6.57 3.69 -11.65
C HIS A 228 7.69 3.12 -12.54
N ILE A 229 7.97 1.82 -12.43
CA ILE A 229 9.08 1.15 -13.13
C ILE A 229 8.65 0.61 -14.49
N VAL A 230 7.46 0.02 -14.57
CA VAL A 230 6.95 -0.56 -15.81
C VAL A 230 6.14 0.53 -16.55
N PRO A 231 6.44 0.81 -17.84
CA PRO A 231 5.63 1.71 -18.65
C PRO A 231 4.15 1.26 -18.63
N ALA A 232 3.24 2.23 -18.51
CA ALA A 232 1.81 1.98 -18.36
C ALA A 232 1.17 1.30 -19.58
#